data_AF-A0A7X8VP39-F1
#
_entry.id   AF-A0A7X8VP39-F1
#
_cell.length_a   1.000
_cell.length_b   1.000
_cell.length_c   1.000
_cell.angle_alpha   90.00
_cell.angle_beta   90.00
_cell.angle_gamma   90.00
#
_symmetry.space_group_name_H-M   'P 1'
#
loop_
_entity.id
_entity.type
_entity.pdbx_description
1 polymer ?
#
loop_
_entity_poly.entity_id
_entity_poly.type
_entity_poly.pdbx_seq_one_letter_code
_entity_poly.pdbx_strand_id
1 'polypeptide(L)'
;MQFKDKLASLLQSLVDSGLDCHYADSRPPGQRSALKDYYYAPESHSAHVEMIFLCSGALYLHVNGVVFPLDRGKAQVFFMNTVHGEHYLRPEQDYELLWLSLTPYSINLHTTGY
;
A
#
# COMPACT_ATOMS: atom_id res chain seq x y z
N MET A 1 3.88 -7.12 31.95
CA MET A 1 4.05 -7.05 30.48
C MET A 1 3.45 -5.73 30.03
N GLN A 2 4.27 -4.82 29.49
CA GLN A 2 3.82 -3.46 29.20
C GLN A 2 3.10 -3.42 27.85
N PHE A 3 2.14 -2.51 27.68
CA PHE A 3 1.36 -2.33 26.45
C PHE A 3 2.26 -2.25 25.19
N LYS A 4 3.44 -1.63 25.33
CA LYS A 4 4.45 -1.52 24.26
C LYS A 4 4.95 -2.89 23.75
N ASP A 5 5.14 -3.86 24.64
CA ASP A 5 5.61 -5.20 24.28
C ASP A 5 4.55 -5.95 23.46
N LYS A 6 3.28 -5.77 23.82
CA LYS A 6 2.13 -6.35 23.09
C LYS A 6 1.90 -5.68 21.75
N LEU A 7 2.08 -4.37 21.68
CA LEU A 7 2.00 -3.63 20.42
C LEU A 7 3.10 -4.05 19.45
N ALA A 8 4.34 -4.18 19.92
CA ALA A 8 5.46 -4.66 19.10
C ALA A 8 5.22 -6.10 18.60
N SER A 9 4.74 -7.00 19.47
CA SER A 9 4.40 -8.37 19.10
C SER A 9 3.26 -8.46 18.09
N LEU A 10 2.24 -7.61 18.21
CA LEU A 10 1.15 -7.51 17.24
C LEU A 10 1.67 -7.02 15.89
N LEU A 11 2.44 -5.94 15.85
CA LEU A 11 3.02 -5.41 14.62
C LEU A 11 3.92 -6.44 13.94
N GLN A 12 4.75 -7.16 14.70
CA GLN A 12 5.56 -8.25 14.15
C GLN A 12 4.70 -9.38 13.59
N SER A 13 3.64 -9.80 14.30
CA SER A 13 2.73 -10.85 13.82
C SER A 13 1.97 -10.43 12.56
N LEU A 14 1.64 -9.14 12.43
CA LEU A 14 1.02 -8.57 11.24
C LEU A 14 1.99 -8.59 10.04
N VAL A 15 3.26 -8.23 10.26
CA VAL A 15 4.33 -8.37 9.25
C VAL A 15 4.54 -9.82 8.86
N ASP A 16 4.63 -10.73 9.84
CA ASP A 16 4.78 -12.17 9.64
C ASP A 16 3.57 -12.78 8.89
N SER A 17 2.40 -12.12 8.96
CA SER A 17 1.18 -12.48 8.23
C SER A 17 1.18 -11.97 6.77
N GLY A 18 2.25 -11.30 6.32
CA GLY A 18 2.39 -10.81 4.95
C GLY A 18 1.93 -9.37 4.75
N LEU A 19 1.95 -8.52 5.79
CA LEU A 19 1.70 -7.08 5.66
C LEU A 19 2.99 -6.31 5.46
N ASP A 20 3.05 -5.49 4.42
CA ASP A 20 4.12 -4.52 4.21
C ASP A 20 3.64 -3.13 4.62
N CYS A 21 4.32 -2.55 5.61
CA CYS A 21 3.97 -1.25 6.19
C CYS A 21 4.87 -0.13 5.65
N HIS A 22 4.27 0.96 5.18
CA HIS A 22 4.94 2.10 4.59
C HIS A 22 4.63 3.39 5.34
N TYR A 23 5.69 4.12 5.69
CA TYR A 23 5.67 5.39 6.39
C TYR A 23 6.23 6.50 5.50
N ALA A 24 5.85 7.76 5.76
CA ALA A 24 6.27 8.93 4.97
C ALA A 24 7.79 8.98 4.68
N ASP A 25 8.62 8.65 5.66
CA ASP A 25 10.08 8.71 5.55
C ASP A 25 10.75 7.37 5.15
N SER A 26 9.94 6.33 4.93
CA SER A 26 10.44 5.00 4.55
C SER A 26 10.42 4.81 3.04
N ARG A 27 11.35 4.00 2.53
CA ARG A 27 11.34 3.56 1.13
C ARG A 27 11.47 2.04 1.09
N PRO A 28 10.57 1.33 0.41
CA PRO A 28 10.75 -0.09 0.19
C PRO A 28 11.96 -0.36 -0.73
N PRO A 29 12.49 -1.59 -0.73
CA PRO A 29 13.47 -2.00 -1.73
C PRO A 29 12.85 -1.94 -3.14
N GLY A 30 13.56 -1.37 -4.10
CA GLY A 30 13.07 -1.24 -5.46
C GLY A 30 13.87 -0.24 -6.29
N GLN A 31 13.36 0.09 -7.47
CA GLN A 31 13.97 1.07 -8.36
C GLN A 31 13.38 2.46 -8.11
N ARG A 32 14.22 3.51 -8.13
CA ARG A 32 13.71 4.89 -8.12
C ARG A 32 12.81 5.09 -9.33
N SER A 33 11.64 5.67 -9.12
CA SER A 33 10.67 5.84 -10.18
C SER A 33 11.21 6.73 -11.29
N ALA A 34 11.14 6.23 -12.52
CA ALA A 34 11.22 7.01 -13.75
C ALA A 34 9.89 6.97 -14.53
N LEU A 35 8.82 6.43 -13.93
CA LEU A 35 7.50 6.34 -14.56
C LEU A 35 6.92 7.76 -14.70
N LYS A 36 6.44 8.07 -15.90
CA LYS A 36 5.87 9.38 -16.23
C LYS A 36 4.35 9.38 -16.26
N ASP A 37 3.72 8.24 -16.50
CA ASP A 37 2.29 8.14 -16.82
C ASP A 37 1.56 7.24 -15.81
N TYR A 38 1.39 7.73 -14.58
CA TYR A 38 0.59 7.03 -13.56
C TYR A 38 -0.89 7.02 -13.92
N TYR A 39 -1.56 5.88 -13.72
CA TYR A 39 -3.02 5.81 -13.88
C TYR A 39 -3.72 6.41 -12.66
N TYR A 40 -3.27 6.03 -11.47
CA TYR A 40 -3.53 6.78 -10.25
C TYR A 40 -2.25 7.51 -9.84
N ALA A 41 -2.28 8.84 -9.96
CA ALA A 41 -1.13 9.68 -9.65
C ALA A 41 -0.68 9.48 -8.19
N PRO A 42 0.61 9.64 -7.89
CA PRO A 42 1.09 9.49 -6.53
C PRO A 42 0.50 10.57 -5.63
N GLU A 43 -0.28 10.13 -4.64
CA GLU A 43 -1.00 10.99 -3.71
C GLU A 43 -0.58 10.67 -2.26
N SER A 44 -0.85 11.60 -1.35
CA SER A 44 -0.64 11.39 0.09
C SER A 44 -1.83 11.91 0.88
N HIS A 45 -2.20 11.18 1.92
CA HIS A 45 -3.32 11.54 2.77
C HIS A 45 -2.86 11.74 4.21
N SER A 46 -3.19 12.89 4.80
CA SER A 46 -2.83 13.23 6.18
C SER A 46 -3.89 12.84 7.21
N ALA A 47 -5.11 12.53 6.75
CA ALA A 47 -6.27 12.33 7.61
C ALA A 47 -6.55 10.86 7.95
N HIS A 48 -5.97 9.91 7.20
CA HIS A 48 -6.33 8.51 7.30
C HIS A 48 -5.16 7.59 6.94
N VAL A 49 -5.30 6.32 7.35
CA VAL A 49 -4.42 5.21 6.96
C VAL A 49 -5.13 4.44 5.85
N GLU A 50 -4.38 3.97 4.87
CA GLU A 50 -4.91 3.14 3.78
C GLU A 50 -4.26 1.77 3.78
N MET A 51 -5.01 0.79 3.31
CA MET A 51 -4.52 -0.54 3.03
C MET A 51 -5.07 -1.00 1.69
N ILE A 52 -4.19 -1.54 0.84
CA ILE A 52 -4.57 -2.18 -0.41
C ILE A 52 -4.19 -3.65 -0.40
N PHE A 53 -5.00 -4.45 -1.08
CA PHE A 53 -4.72 -5.86 -1.31
C PHE A 53 -5.04 -6.23 -2.76
N LEU A 54 -4.05 -6.79 -3.47
CA LEU A 54 -4.19 -7.23 -4.84
C LEU A 54 -5.01 -8.53 -4.91
N CYS A 55 -6.26 -8.41 -5.35
CA CYS A 55 -7.19 -9.52 -5.52
C CYS A 55 -6.87 -10.33 -6.78
N SER A 56 -6.62 -9.62 -7.89
CA SER A 56 -6.33 -10.23 -9.20
C SER A 56 -5.45 -9.31 -10.05
N GLY A 57 -4.95 -9.81 -11.19
CA GLY A 57 -4.04 -9.06 -12.06
C GLY A 57 -2.61 -8.93 -11.54
N ALA A 58 -1.93 -7.87 -11.98
CA ALA A 58 -0.62 -7.45 -11.52
C ALA A 58 -0.41 -5.95 -11.80
N LEU A 59 0.25 -5.24 -10.87
CA LEU A 59 0.52 -3.81 -10.99
C LEU A 59 1.91 -3.45 -10.45
N TYR A 60 2.39 -2.29 -10.86
CA TYR A 60 3.48 -1.56 -10.23
C TYR A 60 2.92 -0.62 -9.17
N LEU A 61 3.41 -0.77 -7.94
CA LEU A 61 3.11 0.13 -6.85
C LEU A 61 4.24 1.15 -6.72
N HIS A 62 3.88 2.42 -6.60
CA HIS A 62 4.79 3.48 -6.21
C HIS A 62 4.62 3.77 -4.73
N VAL A 63 5.74 3.79 -3.99
CA VAL A 63 5.79 4.27 -2.60
C VAL A 63 7.00 5.19 -2.43
N ASN A 64 6.78 6.43 -1.99
CA ASN A 64 7.80 7.41 -1.59
C ASN A 64 8.98 7.57 -2.57
N GLY A 65 8.68 7.52 -3.88
CA GLY A 65 9.65 7.68 -4.96
C GLY A 65 10.23 6.37 -5.52
N VAL A 66 9.81 5.22 -5.00
CA VAL A 66 10.25 3.89 -5.44
C VAL A 66 9.10 3.16 -6.10
N VAL A 67 9.37 2.48 -7.21
CA VAL A 67 8.41 1.62 -7.90
C VAL A 67 8.86 0.16 -7.85
N PHE A 68 7.93 -0.73 -7.57
CA PHE A 68 8.15 -2.17 -7.52
C PHE A 68 6.87 -2.93 -7.92
N PRO A 69 6.98 -4.15 -8.49
CA PRO A 69 5.80 -4.97 -8.76
C PRO A 69 5.15 -5.39 -7.44
N LEU A 70 3.83 -5.32 -7.37
CA LEU A 70 3.08 -5.76 -6.21
C LEU A 70 2.83 -7.26 -6.25
N ASP A 71 3.35 -7.99 -5.26
CA ASP A 71 3.12 -9.42 -5.11
C ASP A 71 1.70 -9.70 -4.61
N ARG A 72 1.03 -10.70 -5.19
CA ARG A 72 -0.26 -11.18 -4.69
C ARG A 72 -0.11 -11.79 -3.29
N GLY A 73 -1.12 -11.60 -2.45
CA GLY A 73 -1.17 -12.19 -1.12
C GLY A 73 -0.49 -11.37 -0.03
N LYS A 74 0.07 -10.19 -0.35
CA LYS A 74 0.61 -9.25 0.63
C LYS A 74 -0.13 -7.94 0.61
N ALA A 75 -0.81 -7.61 1.70
CA ALA A 75 -1.45 -6.30 1.82
C ALA A 75 -0.40 -5.23 2.10
N GLN A 76 -0.60 -4.07 1.49
CA GLN A 76 0.27 -2.91 1.63
C GLN A 76 -0.46 -1.90 2.49
N VAL A 77 0.15 -1.45 3.57
CA VAL A 77 -0.42 -0.48 4.51
C VAL A 77 0.32 0.83 4.37
N PHE A 78 -0.40 1.90 4.05
CA PHE A 78 0.11 3.26 3.90
C PHE A 78 -0.31 4.09 5.11
N PHE A 79 0.65 4.42 5.98
CA PHE A 79 0.40 5.35 7.06
C PHE A 79 0.25 6.79 6.55
N MET A 80 -0.27 7.67 7.40
CA MET A 80 -0.48 9.08 7.09
C MET A 80 0.77 9.72 6.48
N ASN A 81 0.56 10.51 5.42
CA ASN A 81 1.57 11.19 4.63
C ASN A 81 2.53 10.28 3.82
N THR A 82 2.24 8.98 3.73
CA THR A 82 2.92 8.11 2.75
C THR A 82 2.43 8.45 1.35
N VAL A 83 3.38 8.80 0.47
CA VAL A 83 3.08 9.02 -0.95
C VAL A 83 3.00 7.68 -1.65
N HIS A 84 1.87 7.39 -2.29
CA HIS A 84 1.71 6.15 -3.05
C HIS A 84 0.82 6.34 -4.26
N GLY A 85 0.99 5.48 -5.26
CA GLY A 85 0.24 5.53 -6.52
C GLY A 85 0.39 4.24 -7.29
N GLU A 86 -0.38 4.10 -8.37
CA GLU A 86 -0.57 2.84 -9.07
C GLU A 86 -0.31 2.98 -10.56
N HIS A 87 0.27 1.92 -11.13
CA HIS A 87 0.54 1.81 -12.54
C HIS A 87 0.40 0.35 -12.98
N TYR A 88 -0.15 0.10 -14.16
CA TYR A 88 -0.23 -1.26 -14.69
C TYR A 88 1.15 -1.91 -14.82
N LEU A 89 1.25 -3.21 -14.55
CA LEU A 89 2.48 -3.93 -14.89
C LEU A 89 2.68 -3.99 -16.41
N ARG A 90 1.58 -4.15 -17.14
CA ARG A 90 1.50 -4.15 -18.62
C ARG A 90 0.18 -3.50 -19.03
N PRO A 91 0.14 -2.65 -20.09
CA PRO A 91 -1.08 -1.94 -20.47
C PRO A 91 -2.29 -2.81 -20.80
N GLU A 92 -2.09 -4.07 -21.19
CA GLU A 92 -3.16 -5.02 -21.53
C GLU A 92 -3.53 -5.98 -20.38
N GLN A 93 -3.04 -5.71 -19.17
CA GLN A 93 -3.26 -6.58 -18.02
C GLN A 93 -4.02 -5.85 -16.93
N ASP A 94 -5.32 -6.12 -16.86
CA ASP A 94 -6.23 -5.63 -15.83
C ASP A 94 -5.79 -6.07 -14.42
N TYR A 95 -6.21 -5.29 -13.43
CA TYR A 95 -6.04 -5.64 -12.01
C TYR A 95 -7.21 -5.21 -11.15
N GLU A 96 -7.37 -5.91 -10.02
CA GLU A 96 -8.40 -5.61 -9.03
C GLU A 96 -7.77 -5.45 -7.65
N LEU A 97 -8.11 -4.36 -6.97
CA LEU A 97 -7.68 -4.07 -5.61
C LEU A 97 -8.88 -4.01 -4.67
N LEU A 98 -8.70 -4.59 -3.49
CA LEU A 98 -9.49 -4.28 -2.31
C LEU A 98 -8.81 -3.13 -1.56
N TRP A 99 -9.58 -2.11 -1.24
CA TRP A 99 -9.17 -0.96 -0.46
C TRP A 99 -9.83 -0.95 0.91
N LEU A 100 -9.05 -0.52 1.90
CA LEU A 100 -9.54 -0.15 3.21
C LEU A 100 -8.94 1.20 3.59
N SER A 101 -9.79 2.16 3.95
CA SER A 101 -9.36 3.44 4.52
C SER A 101 -9.86 3.53 5.96
N LEU A 102 -8.97 3.84 6.88
CA LEU A 102 -9.25 3.95 8.32
C LEU A 102 -9.07 5.40 8.78
N THR A 103 -10.14 5.99 9.28
CA THR A 103 -10.12 7.26 10.00
C THR A 103 -10.43 7.03 11.49
N PRO A 104 -10.29 8.04 12.38
CA PRO A 104 -10.72 7.90 13.78
C PRO A 104 -12.20 7.58 13.97
N TYR A 105 -13.05 7.81 12.96
CA TYR A 105 -14.51 7.71 13.08
C TYR A 105 -15.15 6.70 12.14
N SER A 106 -14.39 6.16 11.19
CA SER A 106 -14.95 5.29 10.14
C SER A 106 -13.92 4.34 9.57
N ILE A 107 -14.45 3.22 9.07
CA ILE A 107 -13.76 2.29 8.19
C ILE A 107 -14.51 2.33 6.86
N ASN A 108 -13.81 2.63 5.77
CA ASN A 108 -14.33 2.51 4.41
C ASN A 108 -13.72 1.28 3.76
N LEU A 109 -14.54 0.50 3.06
CA LEU A 109 -14.08 -0.60 2.21
C LEU A 109 -14.70 -0.44 0.82
N HIS A 110 -13.88 -0.60 -0.21
CA HIS A 110 -14.34 -0.62 -1.60
C HIS A 110 -13.37 -1.42 -2.46
N THR A 111 -13.77 -1.73 -3.69
CA THR A 111 -12.87 -2.32 -4.69
C THR A 111 -12.69 -1.38 -5.87
N THR A 112 -11.53 -1.44 -6.51
CA THR A 112 -11.27 -0.79 -7.79
C THR A 112 -10.82 -1.84 -8.79
N GLY A 113 -11.39 -1.82 -10.00
CA GLY A 113 -10.99 -2.66 -11.12
C GLY A 113 -10.61 -1.76 -12.29
N TYR A 114 -9.43 -1.98 -12.83
CA TYR A 114 -8.86 -1.21 -13.92
C TYR A 114 -8.37 -2.15 -15.01
#